data_AF-A0A7C6MKV5-F1
#
_entry.id   AF-A0A7C6MKV5-F1
#
_cell.length_a   1.000
_cell.length_b   1.000
_cell.length_c   1.000
_cell.angle_alpha   90.00
_cell.angle_beta   90.00
_cell.angle_gamma   90.00
#
_symmetry.space_group_name_H-M   'P 1'
#
loop_
_entity.id
_entity.type
_entity.pdbx_description
1 polymer ?
#
loop_
_entity_poly.entity_id
_entity_poly.type
_entity_poly.pdbx_seq_one_letter_code
_entity_poly.pdbx_strand_id
1 'polypeptide(L)'
;MENVNVVNINNELLNINVIRYFEMDNDRYLIYSLNEIDEQNYVKLYAIKVEDRDGNLVGFKIEDENTWASIKELIKVIVRGNKNGIAEVSDLNYKELEALRLSDSRVFKLSNPLAELLSANKKTFLESQVEMESQIEIEPQIEIEAQKEIEPQIEIEAQVEIEPQVELEPLVVGPTPELNVEPESLVTQENEEPSLEATPEDTTPEVSQSNAEVDYYKNLYQQEKTKNEELSNKLNEIKKLLD
;
A
#
# COMPACT_ATOMS: atom_id res chain seq x y z
N MET A 1 18.49 -4.85 -3.68
CA MET A 1 17.67 -4.45 -4.83
C MET A 1 16.78 -5.62 -5.17
N GLU A 2 15.51 -5.37 -5.49
CA GLU A 2 14.54 -6.41 -5.81
C GLU A 2 14.41 -6.45 -7.32
N ASN A 3 15.08 -7.41 -7.95
CA ASN A 3 15.13 -7.52 -9.40
C ASN A 3 14.25 -8.67 -9.86
N VAL A 4 13.46 -8.45 -10.91
CA VAL A 4 12.57 -9.45 -11.51
C VAL A 4 12.86 -9.53 -13.01
N ASN A 5 12.79 -10.74 -13.57
CA ASN A 5 12.83 -10.93 -15.02
C ASN A 5 11.39 -10.90 -15.57
N VAL A 6 11.12 -10.04 -16.54
CA VAL A 6 9.80 -9.86 -17.17
C VAL A 6 9.94 -9.85 -18.69
N VAL A 7 8.85 -10.03 -19.43
CA VAL A 7 8.88 -10.15 -20.90
C VAL A 7 8.17 -8.96 -21.55
N ASN A 8 8.77 -8.31 -22.54
CA ASN A 8 8.13 -7.20 -23.28
C ASN A 8 7.36 -7.68 -24.54
N ILE A 9 6.71 -6.74 -25.24
CA ILE A 9 5.98 -7.01 -26.52
C ILE A 9 6.83 -7.59 -27.65
N ASN A 10 8.16 -7.49 -27.59
CA ASN A 10 9.08 -8.06 -28.58
C ASN A 10 9.52 -9.49 -28.21
N ASN A 11 8.96 -10.06 -27.13
CA ASN A 11 9.42 -11.26 -26.44
C ASN A 11 10.86 -11.18 -25.88
N GLU A 12 11.38 -9.97 -25.64
CA GLU A 12 12.68 -9.77 -25.01
C GLU A 12 12.56 -9.88 -23.48
N LEU A 13 13.53 -10.54 -22.85
CA LEU A 13 13.61 -10.65 -21.39
C LEU A 13 14.27 -9.40 -20.82
N LEU A 14 13.55 -8.67 -19.97
CA LEU A 14 14.03 -7.48 -19.27
C LEU A 14 14.24 -7.79 -17.79
N ASN A 15 15.43 -7.49 -17.26
CA ASN A 15 15.65 -7.47 -15.81
C ASN A 15 15.26 -6.09 -15.28
N ILE A 16 14.18 -6.01 -14.50
CA ILE A 16 13.65 -4.75 -13.94
C ILE A 16 14.01 -4.66 -12.45
N ASN A 17 14.41 -3.47 -12.00
CA ASN A 17 14.58 -3.15 -10.58
C ASN A 17 13.25 -2.61 -10.03
N VAL A 18 12.58 -3.38 -9.19
CA VAL A 18 11.27 -3.05 -8.61
C VAL A 18 11.45 -1.98 -7.53
N ILE A 19 10.83 -0.82 -7.74
CA ILE A 19 10.87 0.31 -6.78
C ILE A 19 9.70 0.22 -5.81
N ARG A 20 8.48 -0.07 -6.31
CA ARG A 20 7.25 -0.30 -5.54
C ARG A 20 6.31 -1.21 -6.32
N TYR A 21 5.65 -2.15 -5.66
CA TYR A 21 4.52 -2.91 -6.21
C TYR A 21 3.42 -2.87 -5.16
N PHE A 22 2.24 -2.35 -5.46
CA PHE A 22 1.23 -2.00 -4.45
C PHE A 22 -0.19 -2.07 -5.00
N GLU A 23 -1.19 -2.11 -4.12
CA GLU A 23 -2.61 -1.94 -4.48
C GLU A 23 -3.07 -0.50 -4.15
N MET A 24 -3.90 0.07 -5.01
CA MET A 24 -4.56 1.36 -4.82
C MET A 24 -5.91 1.30 -5.55
N ASP A 25 -7.01 1.68 -4.89
CA ASP A 25 -8.36 1.67 -5.48
C ASP A 25 -8.75 0.32 -6.13
N ASN A 26 -8.36 -0.79 -5.47
CA ASN A 26 -8.46 -2.19 -5.93
C ASN A 26 -7.70 -2.57 -7.22
N ASP A 27 -6.92 -1.65 -7.78
CA ASP A 27 -5.99 -1.92 -8.87
C ASP A 27 -4.56 -2.13 -8.36
N ARG A 28 -3.81 -3.04 -8.99
CA ARG A 28 -2.40 -3.27 -8.68
C ARG A 28 -1.51 -2.42 -9.58
N TYR A 29 -0.49 -1.79 -9.01
CA TYR A 29 0.43 -0.89 -9.71
C TYR A 29 1.89 -1.25 -9.44
N LEU A 30 2.72 -1.24 -10.48
CA LEU A 30 4.16 -1.46 -10.39
C LEU A 30 4.91 -0.19 -10.84
N ILE A 31 5.84 0.26 -10.01
CA ILE A 31 6.87 1.24 -10.34
C ILE A 31 8.21 0.51 -10.38
N TYR A 32 8.92 0.61 -11.50
CA TYR A 32 10.22 -0.03 -11.70
C TYR A 32 11.23 0.90 -12.40
N SER A 33 12.49 0.50 -12.43
CA SER A 33 13.55 1.12 -13.22
C SER A 33 14.32 0.07 -14.04
N LEU A 34 14.93 0.52 -15.13
CA LEU A 34 15.96 -0.21 -15.89
C LEU A 34 17.38 0.19 -15.44
N ASN A 35 17.50 0.91 -14.32
CA ASN A 35 18.73 1.51 -13.80
C ASN A 35 19.35 2.57 -14.74
N GLU A 36 18.53 3.16 -15.61
CA GLU A 36 18.91 4.30 -16.46
C GLU A 36 18.98 5.58 -15.61
N ILE A 37 20.15 6.23 -15.61
CA ILE A 37 20.41 7.51 -14.95
C ILE A 37 20.95 8.50 -15.99
N ASP A 38 20.48 9.74 -15.98
CA ASP A 38 20.96 10.80 -16.88
C ASP A 38 22.12 11.64 -16.30
N GLU A 39 22.66 12.52 -17.14
CA GLU A 39 23.75 13.46 -16.79
C GLU A 39 23.41 14.40 -15.62
N GLN A 40 22.13 14.59 -15.30
CA GLN A 40 21.65 15.41 -14.20
C GLN A 40 21.37 14.59 -12.92
N ASN A 41 21.75 13.30 -12.91
CA ASN A 41 21.52 12.35 -11.83
C ASN A 41 20.03 12.10 -11.52
N TYR A 42 19.19 12.13 -12.56
CA TYR A 42 17.81 11.64 -12.49
C TYR A 42 17.71 10.19 -12.95
N VAL A 43 17.13 9.36 -12.10
CA VAL A 43 16.74 7.98 -12.40
C VAL A 43 15.47 8.03 -13.23
N LYS A 44 15.48 7.31 -14.35
CA LYS A 44 14.32 7.08 -15.20
C LYS A 44 13.47 5.96 -14.60
N LEU A 45 12.17 6.23 -14.44
CA LEU A 45 11.21 5.34 -13.80
C LEU A 45 10.03 5.06 -14.72
N TYR A 46 9.44 3.90 -14.52
CA TYR A 46 8.36 3.35 -15.33
C TYR A 46 7.22 2.94 -14.40
N ALA A 47 6.00 3.41 -14.67
CA ALA A 47 4.79 3.05 -13.93
C ALA A 47 3.78 2.34 -14.83
N ILE A 48 3.17 1.28 -14.31
CA ILE A 48 2.12 0.49 -14.97
C ILE A 48 1.00 0.11 -14.00
N LYS A 49 -0.18 -0.15 -14.55
CA LYS A 49 -1.22 -0.99 -13.94
C LYS A 49 -0.94 -2.46 -14.27
N VAL A 50 -1.14 -3.37 -13.32
CA VAL A 50 -0.92 -4.82 -13.46
C VAL A 50 -2.24 -5.55 -13.30
N GLU A 51 -2.73 -6.14 -14.40
CA GLU A 51 -3.95 -6.94 -14.42
C GLU A 51 -3.63 -8.42 -14.44
N ASP A 52 -4.49 -9.24 -13.83
CA ASP A 52 -4.52 -10.68 -14.09
C ASP A 52 -5.50 -10.97 -15.22
N ARG A 53 -5.07 -11.75 -16.21
CA ARG A 53 -5.90 -12.22 -17.33
C ARG A 53 -5.72 -13.73 -17.46
N ASP A 54 -6.64 -14.48 -16.86
CA ASP A 54 -6.65 -15.95 -16.83
C ASP A 54 -5.33 -16.57 -16.35
N GLY A 55 -4.76 -16.04 -15.26
CA GLY A 55 -3.47 -16.47 -14.70
C GLY A 55 -2.23 -15.90 -15.41
N ASN A 56 -2.41 -14.96 -16.34
CA ASN A 56 -1.32 -14.24 -16.99
C ASN A 56 -1.31 -12.79 -16.48
N LEU A 57 -0.24 -12.40 -15.79
CA LEU A 57 -0.05 -10.99 -15.42
C LEU A 57 0.33 -10.16 -16.66
N VAL A 58 -0.39 -9.07 -16.90
CA VAL A 58 -0.12 -8.14 -18.00
C VAL A 58 -0.03 -6.72 -17.47
N GLY A 59 1.07 -6.04 -17.83
CA GLY A 59 1.38 -4.67 -17.47
C GLY A 59 0.94 -3.68 -18.52
N PHE A 60 0.11 -2.71 -18.15
CA PHE A 60 -0.44 -1.66 -19.01
C PHE A 60 -0.02 -0.27 -18.54
N LYS A 61 0.12 0.64 -19.52
CA LYS A 61 0.35 2.05 -19.25
C LYS A 61 -0.86 2.69 -18.56
N ILE A 62 -0.58 3.55 -17.58
CA ILE A 62 -1.60 4.31 -16.86
C ILE A 62 -2.03 5.49 -17.74
N GLU A 63 -3.12 5.33 -18.49
CA GLU A 63 -3.61 6.40 -19.38
C GLU A 63 -4.42 7.46 -18.64
N ASP A 64 -5.19 7.09 -17.60
CA ASP A 64 -5.98 8.06 -16.84
C ASP A 64 -5.11 9.01 -15.99
N GLU A 65 -5.40 10.30 -16.10
CA GLU A 65 -4.66 11.35 -15.40
C GLU A 65 -5.03 11.49 -13.91
N ASN A 66 -6.21 11.01 -13.49
CA ASN A 66 -6.64 11.04 -12.09
C ASN A 66 -5.94 9.93 -11.30
N THR A 67 -5.93 8.70 -11.83
CA THR A 67 -5.08 7.60 -11.33
C THR A 67 -3.61 8.01 -11.29
N TRP A 68 -3.11 8.69 -12.33
CA TRP A 68 -1.74 9.22 -12.31
C TRP A 68 -1.54 10.33 -11.27
N ALA A 69 -2.55 11.18 -11.00
CA ALA A 69 -2.53 12.15 -9.91
C ALA A 69 -2.41 11.46 -8.55
N SER A 70 -3.27 10.48 -8.25
CA SER A 70 -3.20 9.68 -7.03
C SER A 70 -1.84 9.00 -6.85
N ILE A 71 -1.27 8.42 -7.90
CA ILE A 71 0.07 7.79 -7.86
C ILE A 71 1.18 8.83 -7.59
N LYS A 72 1.11 10.04 -8.17
CA LYS A 72 2.06 11.13 -7.86
C LYS A 72 1.96 11.58 -6.39
N GLU A 73 0.77 11.68 -5.83
CA GLU A 73 0.60 12.02 -4.41
C GLU A 73 1.07 10.88 -3.49
N LEU A 74 0.78 9.63 -3.82
CA LEU A 74 1.30 8.47 -3.10
C LEU A 74 2.84 8.43 -3.10
N ILE A 75 3.48 8.68 -4.26
CA ILE A 75 4.94 8.80 -4.38
C ILE A 75 5.47 9.90 -3.44
N LYS A 76 4.85 11.08 -3.40
CA LYS A 76 5.23 12.18 -2.48
C LYS A 76 5.08 11.76 -1.01
N VAL A 77 3.99 11.07 -0.65
CA VAL A 77 3.73 10.59 0.71
C VAL A 77 4.78 9.56 1.12
N ILE A 78 5.06 8.56 0.29
CA ILE A 78 6.08 7.53 0.56
C ILE A 78 7.46 8.18 0.72
N VAL A 79 7.89 9.03 -0.22
CA VAL A 79 9.20 9.69 -0.16
C VAL A 79 9.34 10.58 1.08
N ARG A 80 8.28 11.33 1.45
CA ARG A 80 8.27 12.18 2.66
C ARG A 80 8.29 11.35 3.93
N GLY A 81 7.53 10.26 4.00
CA GLY A 81 7.50 9.38 5.17
C GLY A 81 8.81 8.59 5.31
N ASN A 82 9.40 8.10 4.23
CA ASN A 82 10.71 7.43 4.25
C ASN A 82 11.84 8.39 4.67
N LYS A 83 11.82 9.64 4.21
CA LYS A 83 12.76 10.69 4.67
C LYS A 83 12.68 10.93 6.19
N ASN A 84 11.51 10.69 6.78
CA ASN A 84 11.23 10.89 8.21
C ASN A 84 11.27 9.59 9.03
N GLY A 85 11.48 8.42 8.41
CA GLY A 85 11.44 7.11 9.07
C GLY A 85 10.04 6.61 9.49
N ILE A 86 8.96 7.13 8.88
CA ILE A 86 7.56 6.88 9.30
C ILE A 86 6.62 6.35 8.20
N ALA A 87 7.09 6.10 6.96
CA ALA A 87 6.21 5.50 5.96
C ALA A 87 6.05 4.00 6.23
N GLU A 88 4.86 3.58 6.63
CA GLU A 88 4.41 2.22 6.36
C GLU A 88 3.81 2.16 4.95
N VAL A 89 4.30 1.23 4.13
CA VAL A 89 3.75 0.94 2.81
C VAL A 89 3.29 -0.51 2.78
N SER A 90 2.06 -0.73 2.34
CA SER A 90 1.56 -2.07 2.00
C SER A 90 1.95 -2.40 0.57
N ASP A 91 3.25 -2.65 0.37
CA ASP A 91 3.74 -3.29 -0.84
C ASP A 91 3.11 -4.70 -0.98
N LEU A 92 2.98 -5.15 -2.22
CA LEU A 92 2.61 -6.50 -2.66
C LEU A 92 3.87 -7.33 -2.96
N ASN A 93 3.75 -8.65 -2.99
CA ASN A 93 4.88 -9.54 -3.22
C ASN A 93 5.38 -9.45 -4.68
N TYR A 94 6.53 -8.80 -4.87
CA TYR A 94 7.11 -8.60 -6.20
C TYR A 94 7.48 -9.90 -6.94
N LYS A 95 7.59 -11.03 -6.24
CA LYS A 95 7.93 -12.34 -6.84
C LYS A 95 6.79 -12.91 -7.70
N GLU A 96 5.57 -12.44 -7.50
CA GLU A 96 4.43 -12.74 -8.39
C GLU A 96 4.66 -12.24 -9.83
N LEU A 97 5.57 -11.27 -10.02
CA LEU A 97 5.79 -10.59 -11.29
C LEU A 97 6.70 -11.35 -12.28
N GLU A 98 7.25 -12.51 -11.93
CA GLU A 98 8.16 -13.29 -12.82
C GLU A 98 7.51 -13.70 -14.16
N ALA A 99 6.18 -13.79 -14.22
CA ALA A 99 5.43 -14.08 -15.43
C ALA A 99 4.89 -12.84 -16.16
N LEU A 100 5.21 -11.62 -15.68
CA LEU A 100 4.64 -10.37 -16.17
C LEU A 100 5.00 -10.11 -17.64
N ARG A 101 3.98 -9.85 -18.46
CA ARG A 101 4.14 -9.33 -19.83
C ARG A 101 3.91 -7.81 -19.86
N LEU A 102 4.94 -7.04 -20.18
CA LEU A 102 4.88 -5.58 -20.33
C LEU A 102 4.39 -5.18 -21.73
N SER A 103 3.31 -4.39 -21.82
CA SER A 103 2.77 -3.86 -23.08
C SER A 103 3.34 -2.48 -23.44
N ASP A 104 3.05 -1.46 -22.63
CA ASP A 104 3.64 -0.12 -22.64
C ASP A 104 3.73 0.36 -21.17
N SER A 105 4.34 1.53 -20.92
CA SER A 105 4.55 2.04 -19.56
C SER A 105 4.56 3.57 -19.52
N ARG A 106 4.11 4.14 -18.39
CA ARG A 106 4.16 5.58 -18.15
C ARG A 106 5.54 5.96 -17.63
N VAL A 107 6.33 6.63 -18.46
CA VAL A 107 7.71 7.02 -18.14
C VAL A 107 7.72 8.34 -17.37
N PHE A 108 8.52 8.41 -16.31
CA PHE A 108 8.80 9.62 -15.54
C PHE A 108 10.25 9.62 -15.02
N LYS A 109 10.64 10.68 -14.29
CA LYS A 109 11.97 10.81 -13.69
C LYS A 109 11.88 11.29 -12.24
N LEU A 110 12.79 10.83 -11.40
CA LEU A 110 13.07 11.37 -10.06
C LEU A 110 14.58 11.53 -9.92
N SER A 111 15.06 12.52 -9.14
CA SER A 111 16.48 12.57 -8.80
C SER A 111 16.87 11.33 -7.98
N ASN A 112 18.09 10.83 -8.14
CA ASN A 112 18.49 9.55 -7.54
C ASN A 112 18.17 9.43 -6.03
N PRO A 113 18.42 10.44 -5.16
CA PRO A 113 18.04 10.38 -3.75
C PRO A 113 16.53 10.26 -3.50
N LEU A 114 15.68 10.77 -4.40
CA LEU A 114 14.22 10.60 -4.31
C LEU A 114 13.76 9.23 -4.81
N ALA A 115 14.47 8.63 -5.77
CA ALA A 115 14.23 7.24 -6.20
C ALA A 115 14.67 6.24 -5.12
N GLU A 116 15.83 6.47 -4.48
CA GLU A 116 16.28 5.72 -3.30
C GLU A 116 15.25 5.80 -2.17
N LEU A 117 14.80 7.01 -1.81
CA LEU A 117 13.74 7.22 -0.82
C LEU A 117 12.40 6.59 -1.23
N LEU A 118 12.05 6.53 -2.52
CA LEU A 118 10.85 5.82 -2.99
C LEU A 118 11.01 4.29 -2.90
N SER A 119 12.23 3.77 -2.94
CA SER A 119 12.53 2.33 -2.83
C SER A 119 12.67 1.81 -1.39
N ALA A 120 13.03 2.66 -0.42
CA ALA A 120 13.32 2.28 0.96
C ALA A 120 12.12 1.69 1.74
N ASN A 121 12.39 1.06 2.89
CA ASN A 121 11.40 0.60 3.89
C ASN A 121 10.25 -0.27 3.32
N LYS A 122 10.55 -1.22 2.43
CA LYS A 122 9.59 -2.23 1.97
C LYS A 122 9.35 -3.29 3.05
N LYS A 123 8.18 -3.93 3.00
CA LYS A 123 7.92 -5.18 3.73
C LYS A 123 8.68 -6.31 3.02
N THR A 124 9.62 -6.97 3.71
CA THR A 124 10.47 -8.00 3.12
C THR A 124 9.73 -9.33 2.98
N PHE A 125 9.40 -9.72 1.75
CA PHE A 125 8.80 -11.03 1.44
C PHE A 125 9.85 -12.13 1.54
N LEU A 126 10.07 -12.63 2.76
CA LEU A 126 10.83 -13.84 3.01
C LEU A 126 10.20 -14.99 2.22
N GLU A 127 11.03 -15.74 1.47
CA GLU A 127 10.61 -17.03 0.95
C GLU A 127 10.34 -17.95 2.15
N SER A 128 9.11 -18.45 2.25
CA SER A 128 8.88 -19.70 2.93
C SER A 128 9.46 -20.79 2.03
N GLN A 129 10.74 -21.12 2.21
CA GLN A 129 11.33 -22.32 1.63
C GLN A 129 10.62 -23.54 2.21
N VAL A 130 9.55 -23.99 1.54
CA VAL A 130 8.98 -25.32 1.77
C VAL A 130 9.79 -26.35 0.98
N GLU A 131 11.11 -26.32 1.17
CA GLU A 131 12.00 -27.44 0.87
C GLU A 131 11.79 -28.51 1.96
N MET A 132 10.62 -29.15 1.94
CA MET A 132 10.45 -30.46 2.56
C MET A 132 11.15 -31.51 1.68
N GLU A 133 12.48 -31.40 1.58
CA GLU A 133 13.31 -32.51 1.15
C GLU A 133 13.04 -33.68 2.11
N SER A 134 12.35 -34.68 1.59
CA SER A 134 11.84 -35.78 2.39
C SER A 134 12.99 -36.71 2.78
N GLN A 135 13.11 -36.96 4.08
CA GLN A 135 13.85 -38.06 4.68
C GLN A 135 15.37 -38.06 4.45
N ILE A 136 16.09 -37.39 5.36
CA ILE A 136 17.37 -37.91 5.85
C ILE A 136 17.10 -38.49 7.23
N GLU A 137 17.05 -39.82 7.33
CA GLU A 137 17.07 -40.51 8.62
C GLU A 137 18.46 -40.35 9.25
N ILE A 138 18.54 -39.53 10.30
CA ILE A 138 19.75 -39.40 11.12
C ILE A 138 19.69 -40.47 12.21
N GLU A 139 20.32 -41.63 11.97
CA GLU A 139 20.52 -42.63 13.01
C GLU A 139 21.29 -42.02 14.19
N PRO A 140 20.77 -42.08 15.43
CA PRO A 140 21.48 -41.56 16.59
C PRO A 140 22.58 -42.53 17.03
N GLN A 141 23.81 -42.34 16.53
CA GLN A 141 24.98 -43.01 17.08
C GLN A 141 25.24 -42.53 18.52
N ILE A 142 24.88 -43.37 19.49
CA ILE A 142 25.16 -43.16 20.92
C ILE A 142 26.12 -44.27 21.36
N GLU A 143 27.40 -43.93 21.54
CA GLU A 143 28.40 -44.81 22.14
C GLU A 143 29.26 -44.03 23.15
N ILE A 144 28.80 -44.00 24.40
CA ILE A 144 29.62 -43.68 25.59
C ILE A 144 29.23 -44.68 26.68
N GLU A 145 30.22 -45.23 27.39
CA GLU A 145 30.08 -46.51 28.10
C GLU A 145 29.61 -46.42 29.57
N ALA A 146 29.08 -47.57 30.02
CA ALA A 146 29.26 -48.17 31.36
C ALA A 146 28.63 -47.55 32.64
N GLN A 147 27.64 -48.28 33.18
CA GLN A 147 27.33 -48.51 34.61
C GLN A 147 26.72 -47.31 35.39
N LYS A 148 25.64 -47.45 36.18
CA LYS A 148 25.32 -48.53 37.13
C LYS A 148 23.82 -48.58 37.52
N GLU A 149 23.37 -49.73 38.02
CA GLU A 149 22.02 -50.10 38.52
C GLU A 149 21.29 -49.07 39.42
N ILE A 150 19.95 -49.01 39.28
CA ILE A 150 18.92 -49.35 40.30
C ILE A 150 17.52 -49.40 39.63
N GLU A 151 16.58 -50.19 40.19
CA GLU A 151 15.28 -50.57 39.60
C GLU A 151 14.07 -49.64 39.94
N PRO A 152 12.89 -49.78 39.27
CA PRO A 152 11.86 -48.72 39.18
C PRO A 152 10.54 -48.98 39.93
N GLN A 153 9.74 -47.90 40.10
CA GLN A 153 8.27 -47.88 40.31
C GLN A 153 7.71 -46.68 39.49
N ILE A 154 6.71 -46.80 38.60
CA ILE A 154 5.26 -47.00 38.84
C ILE A 154 4.68 -45.74 39.54
N GLU A 155 3.63 -45.06 39.05
CA GLU A 155 2.36 -45.58 38.48
C GLU A 155 1.79 -44.72 37.32
N ILE A 156 0.73 -45.23 36.66
CA ILE A 156 -0.03 -44.56 35.58
C ILE A 156 -1.52 -44.60 35.94
N GLU A 157 -2.23 -43.48 35.89
CA GLU A 157 -3.69 -43.47 35.67
C GLU A 157 -4.09 -42.37 34.68
N ALA A 158 -5.08 -42.66 33.83
CA ALA A 158 -5.54 -41.76 32.78
C ALA A 158 -7.05 -41.94 32.51
N GLN A 159 -7.81 -40.85 32.67
CA GLN A 159 -9.23 -40.66 32.33
C GLN A 159 -9.37 -39.15 31.96
N VAL A 160 -9.97 -38.65 30.86
CA VAL A 160 -11.17 -39.05 30.08
C VAL A 160 -12.42 -38.89 30.98
N GLU A 161 -13.48 -38.11 30.67
CA GLU A 161 -14.23 -37.98 29.41
C GLU A 161 -15.22 -36.75 29.40
N ILE A 162 -15.67 -36.32 28.20
CA ILE A 162 -16.91 -35.57 27.79
C ILE A 162 -17.48 -34.29 28.46
N GLU A 163 -18.05 -33.43 27.58
CA GLU A 163 -19.01 -32.32 27.84
C GLU A 163 -20.47 -32.82 28.03
N PRO A 164 -21.49 -31.97 28.38
CA PRO A 164 -22.24 -31.21 27.35
C PRO A 164 -23.01 -29.91 27.77
N GLN A 165 -23.30 -29.06 26.75
CA GLN A 165 -24.51 -28.23 26.43
C GLN A 165 -25.53 -27.79 27.52
N VAL A 166 -25.99 -26.52 27.48
CA VAL A 166 -27.22 -25.99 28.17
C VAL A 166 -27.93 -24.86 27.36
N GLU A 167 -29.27 -24.83 27.40
CA GLU A 167 -30.25 -23.89 26.76
C GLU A 167 -30.92 -22.94 27.81
N LEU A 168 -31.64 -21.82 27.55
CA LEU A 168 -32.03 -20.95 26.40
C LEU A 168 -32.24 -19.50 26.97
N GLU A 169 -33.04 -18.48 26.56
CA GLU A 169 -34.14 -18.16 25.60
C GLU A 169 -34.09 -16.60 25.28
N PRO A 170 -35.00 -15.96 24.49
CA PRO A 170 -34.72 -14.68 23.79
C PRO A 170 -35.57 -13.42 24.17
N LEU A 171 -35.35 -12.33 23.39
CA LEU A 171 -36.21 -11.15 23.10
C LEU A 171 -36.40 -10.00 24.13
N VAL A 172 -36.34 -8.74 23.62
CA VAL A 172 -37.41 -7.70 23.65
C VAL A 172 -36.93 -6.31 23.18
N VAL A 173 -37.57 -5.79 22.10
CA VAL A 173 -37.94 -4.38 21.72
C VAL A 173 -36.93 -3.19 21.82
N GLY A 174 -36.98 -2.29 20.83
CA GLY A 174 -36.22 -1.02 20.74
C GLY A 174 -36.82 0.18 21.52
N PRO A 175 -36.52 1.44 21.11
CA PRO A 175 -37.04 1.98 19.85
C PRO A 175 -36.06 2.88 19.04
N THR A 176 -36.55 3.48 17.96
CA THR A 176 -35.89 4.48 17.10
C THR A 176 -35.86 5.89 17.72
N PRO A 177 -35.11 6.82 17.08
CA PRO A 177 -35.75 8.07 16.71
C PRO A 177 -35.59 8.42 15.22
N GLU A 178 -36.63 9.01 14.63
CA GLU A 178 -36.55 9.73 13.36
C GLU A 178 -36.04 11.16 13.60
N LEU A 179 -35.30 11.73 12.65
CA LEU A 179 -35.34 13.18 12.40
C LEU A 179 -35.30 13.45 10.89
N ASN A 180 -36.13 14.40 10.47
CA ASN A 180 -36.44 14.73 9.08
C ASN A 180 -36.15 16.21 8.82
N VAL A 181 -35.49 16.53 7.70
CA VAL A 181 -35.49 17.88 7.08
C VAL A 181 -35.23 17.75 5.57
N GLU A 182 -35.92 18.59 4.79
CA GLU A 182 -36.11 18.44 3.35
C GLU A 182 -34.94 18.88 2.45
N PRO A 183 -34.89 18.41 1.19
CA PRO A 183 -34.13 19.02 0.10
C PRO A 183 -34.98 20.03 -0.72
N GLU A 184 -34.77 21.32 -0.50
CA GLU A 184 -35.14 22.41 -1.43
C GLU A 184 -33.86 23.19 -1.84
N SER A 185 -33.76 23.82 -3.01
CA SER A 185 -34.75 24.14 -4.04
C SER A 185 -34.18 24.07 -5.47
N LEU A 186 -35.04 24.18 -6.48
CA LEU A 186 -34.67 24.32 -7.89
C LEU A 186 -34.44 25.80 -8.25
N VAL A 187 -33.35 26.10 -8.98
CA VAL A 187 -33.26 27.31 -9.82
C VAL A 187 -32.64 26.95 -11.17
N THR A 188 -33.47 26.98 -12.22
CA THR A 188 -33.04 27.01 -13.63
C THR A 188 -33.06 28.45 -14.13
N GLN A 189 -31.99 28.91 -14.79
CA GLN A 189 -31.91 30.04 -15.75
C GLN A 189 -30.41 30.36 -16.01
N GLU A 190 -29.96 30.82 -17.18
CA GLU A 190 -30.52 30.77 -18.55
C GLU A 190 -29.33 30.88 -19.54
N ASN A 191 -29.49 30.44 -20.80
CA ASN A 191 -28.45 30.59 -21.83
C ASN A 191 -28.65 31.89 -22.62
N GLU A 192 -27.62 32.76 -22.67
CA GLU A 192 -27.40 33.66 -23.81
C GLU A 192 -25.91 33.67 -24.19
N GLU A 193 -25.63 33.61 -25.50
CA GLU A 193 -24.28 33.80 -26.07
C GLU A 193 -24.08 35.29 -26.47
N PRO A 194 -23.12 35.71 -27.31
CA PRO A 194 -22.08 36.61 -26.83
C PRO A 194 -22.16 38.02 -27.43
N SER A 195 -21.38 38.95 -26.85
CA SER A 195 -21.08 40.25 -27.45
C SER A 195 -19.57 40.45 -27.57
N LEU A 196 -19.14 41.12 -28.64
CA LEU A 196 -17.74 41.30 -29.03
C LEU A 196 -17.40 42.79 -29.08
N GLU A 197 -16.50 43.26 -28.20
CA GLU A 197 -15.59 44.44 -28.31
C GLU A 197 -14.94 44.68 -26.93
N ALA A 198 -13.67 45.11 -26.76
CA ALA A 198 -12.58 45.23 -27.73
C ALA A 198 -11.19 45.24 -27.04
N THR A 199 -10.18 44.66 -27.71
CA THR A 199 -8.73 44.89 -27.52
C THR A 199 -8.06 44.49 -26.18
N PRO A 200 -6.72 44.27 -26.15
CA PRO A 200 -6.08 43.43 -25.13
C PRO A 200 -5.15 44.18 -24.16
N GLU A 201 -4.94 43.59 -22.98
CA GLU A 201 -3.65 43.68 -22.27
C GLU A 201 -3.42 42.46 -21.34
N ASP A 202 -2.14 42.21 -21.07
CA ASP A 202 -1.48 41.15 -20.28
C ASP A 202 -2.31 40.07 -19.53
N THR A 203 -2.01 38.79 -19.79
CA THR A 203 -2.56 37.63 -19.05
C THR A 203 -1.49 36.65 -18.57
N THR A 204 -1.03 36.83 -17.34
CA THR A 204 -0.55 35.71 -16.52
C THR A 204 -1.70 34.72 -16.29
N PRO A 205 -1.53 33.41 -16.55
CA PRO A 205 -2.59 32.43 -16.32
C PRO A 205 -2.72 32.11 -14.82
N GLU A 206 -3.67 32.77 -14.15
CA GLU A 206 -4.11 32.36 -12.82
C GLU A 206 -4.89 31.05 -12.95
N VAL A 207 -4.41 29.97 -12.31
CA VAL A 207 -4.99 28.63 -12.46
C VAL A 207 -6.17 28.49 -11.51
N SER A 208 -7.38 28.55 -12.05
CA SER A 208 -8.63 28.27 -11.35
C SER A 208 -8.72 26.82 -10.90
N GLN A 209 -8.09 26.49 -9.77
CA GLN A 209 -8.42 25.27 -9.02
C GLN A 209 -9.90 25.32 -8.62
N SER A 210 -10.59 24.19 -8.69
CA SER A 210 -12.02 24.18 -8.35
C SER A 210 -12.22 24.48 -6.87
N ASN A 211 -13.23 25.28 -6.51
CA ASN A 211 -13.48 25.65 -5.11
C ASN A 211 -13.62 24.40 -4.20
N ALA A 212 -14.21 23.32 -4.72
CA ALA A 212 -14.34 22.05 -4.01
C ALA A 212 -13.00 21.37 -3.69
N GLU A 213 -12.01 21.46 -4.59
CA GLU A 213 -10.64 20.95 -4.37
C GLU A 213 -9.91 21.79 -3.30
N VAL A 214 -10.03 23.12 -3.38
CA VAL A 214 -9.45 24.04 -2.39
C VAL A 214 -10.07 23.81 -1.01
N ASP A 215 -11.39 23.68 -0.92
CA ASP A 215 -12.08 23.39 0.34
C ASP A 215 -11.79 21.98 0.87
N TYR A 216 -11.60 20.97 0.01
CA TYR A 216 -11.16 19.64 0.43
C TYR A 216 -9.80 19.68 1.14
N TYR A 217 -8.77 20.27 0.50
CA TYR A 217 -7.43 20.36 1.11
C TYR A 217 -7.41 21.24 2.37
N LYS A 218 -8.21 22.32 2.39
CA LYS A 218 -8.41 23.19 3.56
C LYS A 218 -9.03 22.43 4.74
N ASN A 219 -10.06 21.61 4.50
CA ASN A 219 -10.69 20.78 5.53
C ASN A 219 -9.72 19.70 6.06
N LEU A 220 -9.02 19.00 5.17
CA LEU A 220 -8.02 17.98 5.54
C LEU A 220 -6.87 18.57 6.38
N TYR A 221 -6.40 19.77 6.02
CA TYR A 221 -5.38 20.49 6.80
C TYR A 221 -5.86 20.86 8.21
N GLN A 222 -7.10 21.34 8.38
CA GLN A 222 -7.64 21.66 9.71
C GLN A 222 -7.89 20.40 10.55
N GLN A 223 -8.26 19.27 9.93
CA GLN A 223 -8.41 17.99 10.61
C GLN A 223 -7.08 17.50 11.18
N GLU A 224 -6.02 17.44 10.36
CA GLU A 224 -4.69 17.06 10.82
C GLU A 224 -4.11 18.06 11.83
N LYS A 225 -4.36 19.36 11.68
CA LYS A 225 -3.97 20.36 12.70
C LYS A 225 -4.62 20.08 14.05
N THR A 226 -5.94 19.90 14.09
CA THR A 226 -6.70 19.59 15.32
C THR A 226 -6.20 18.30 15.98
N LYS A 227 -5.99 17.25 15.19
CA LYS A 227 -5.46 15.95 15.63
C LYS A 227 -4.06 16.04 16.24
N ASN A 228 -3.18 16.88 15.69
CA ASN A 228 -1.86 17.15 16.26
C ASN A 228 -1.94 17.98 17.56
N GLU A 229 -2.87 18.94 17.66
CA GLU A 229 -3.13 19.70 18.88
C GLU A 229 -3.69 18.79 20.00
N GLU A 230 -4.60 17.88 19.68
CA GLU A 230 -5.08 16.83 20.60
C GLU A 230 -3.94 15.92 21.09
N LEU A 231 -3.10 15.40 20.19
CA LEU A 231 -1.98 14.53 20.54
C LEU A 231 -0.96 15.25 21.44
N SER A 232 -0.68 16.52 21.16
CA SER A 232 0.16 17.37 22.01
C SER A 232 -0.44 17.56 23.41
N ASN A 233 -1.76 17.82 23.49
CA ASN A 233 -2.46 17.95 24.77
C ASN A 233 -2.45 16.64 25.58
N LYS A 234 -2.77 15.51 24.95
CA LYS A 234 -2.72 14.16 25.57
C LYS A 234 -1.31 13.82 26.05
N LEU A 235 -0.27 14.14 25.27
CA LEU A 235 1.13 13.96 25.68
C LEU A 235 1.51 14.83 26.90
N ASN A 236 0.98 16.06 26.98
CA ASN A 236 1.24 16.95 28.12
C ASN A 236 0.40 16.60 29.36
N GLU A 237 -0.75 15.96 29.18
CA GLU A 237 -1.54 15.37 30.27
C GLU A 237 -0.84 14.12 30.85
N ILE A 238 -0.35 13.22 29.99
CA ILE A 238 0.43 12.04 30.41
C ILE A 238 1.69 12.45 31.20
N LYS A 239 2.41 13.50 30.78
CA LYS A 239 3.57 14.02 31.55
C LYS A 239 3.18 14.47 32.96
N LYS A 240 2.04 15.14 33.13
CA LYS A 240 1.52 15.56 34.46
C LYS A 240 1.04 14.41 35.35
N LEU A 241 1.03 13.18 34.84
CA LEU A 241 0.76 11.95 35.60
C LEU A 241 2.05 11.16 35.90
N LEU A 242 3.21 11.69 35.47
CA LEU A 242 4.55 11.12 35.66
C LEU A 242 5.49 12.01 36.50
N ASP A 243 5.10 13.27 36.74
CA ASP A 243 5.72 14.24 37.68
C ASP A 243 5.00 14.24 39.05
#